data_AF-A0A534J110-F1
#
_entry.id   AF-A0A534J110-F1
#
_cell.length_a   1.000
_cell.length_b   1.000
_cell.length_c   1.000
_cell.angle_alpha   90.00
_cell.angle_beta   90.00
_cell.angle_gamma   90.00
#
_symmetry.space_group_name_H-M   'P 1'
#
loop_
_entity.id
_entity.type
_entity.pdbx_description
1 polymer ?
#
loop_
_entity_poly.entity_id
_entity_poly.type
_entity_poly.pdbx_seq_one_letter_code
_entity_poly.pdbx_strand_id
1 'polypeptide(L)'
;DIAFRGNFASADEDLRLTDRRAGRIREGTEDLAKALDGLKLGRIKTIVRAGTDHRVAVVLRGRGLSPEVTDTDPHEAGEAILESEARKPEAKATAKAVNAFTKQAYKVLKDHPVNRARVAKGEPPANTVVLRGAGVYPDLVPITERLHLKAVGIAGVALIRGMFRTVGMDVLEVPGATGGLDTNMTAKADAALGALRKYDLVVLHVKAPDLCGHDGNASEKIRVIERLDAMMGGIKARLPGEIVIAITADHSTPVALKEHSGDPVPLTIFGEGVRVDDVLNFDERSMAHGALGRICGQDVMNLLLNASNRAEKYGA
;
A
#
# COMPACT_ATOMS: atom_id res chain seq x y z
N ASP A 1 15.73 10.36 5.32
CA ASP A 1 14.33 10.54 5.74
C ASP A 1 13.85 9.29 6.46
N ILE A 2 13.06 9.45 7.53
CA ILE A 2 12.31 8.36 8.15
C ILE A 2 10.82 8.67 7.99
N ALA A 3 10.09 7.76 7.35
CA ALA A 3 8.66 7.88 7.15
C ALA A 3 7.91 7.06 8.21
N PHE A 4 6.74 7.55 8.60
CA PHE A 4 5.84 6.91 9.53
C PHE A 4 4.45 6.91 8.94
N ARG A 5 3.73 5.80 9.14
CA ARG A 5 2.27 5.80 9.04
C ARG A 5 1.74 6.41 10.33
N GLY A 6 0.77 7.30 10.23
CA GLY A 6 0.11 7.90 11.38
C GLY A 6 -1.40 7.89 11.26
N ASN A 7 -2.03 8.16 12.39
CA ASN A 7 -3.45 8.42 12.51
C ASN A 7 -3.66 9.78 13.18
N PHE A 8 -4.52 10.61 12.61
CA PHE A 8 -5.20 11.64 13.39
C PHE A 8 -6.09 10.96 14.43
N ALA A 9 -5.93 11.35 15.69
CA ALA A 9 -6.59 10.73 16.83
C ALA A 9 -7.13 11.78 17.80
N SER A 10 -8.02 11.35 18.70
CA SER A 10 -8.53 12.12 19.82
C SER A 10 -7.79 11.74 21.08
N ALA A 11 -7.29 12.73 21.81
CA ALA A 11 -6.67 12.58 23.11
C ALA A 11 -7.25 13.58 24.12
N ASP A 12 -7.26 13.21 25.40
CA ASP A 12 -7.58 14.12 26.50
C ASP A 12 -6.38 15.02 26.89
N GLU A 13 -6.50 15.75 28.01
CA GLU A 13 -5.45 16.65 28.51
C GLU A 13 -4.23 15.90 29.05
N ASP A 14 -4.41 14.63 29.45
CA ASP A 14 -3.36 13.74 29.96
C ASP A 14 -2.69 12.92 28.84
N LEU A 15 -2.99 13.24 27.57
CA LEU A 15 -2.53 12.52 26.38
C LEU A 15 -2.93 11.04 26.38
N ARG A 16 -4.09 10.68 26.95
CA ARG A 16 -4.71 9.38 26.75
C ARG A 16 -5.63 9.42 25.54
N LEU A 17 -5.54 8.39 24.70
CA LEU A 17 -6.33 8.30 23.48
C LEU A 17 -7.79 8.00 23.82
N THR A 18 -8.71 8.90 23.49
CA THR A 18 -10.14 8.66 23.58
C THR A 18 -10.71 8.02 22.32
N ASP A 19 -10.08 8.27 21.16
CA ASP A 19 -10.39 7.60 19.89
C ASP A 19 -9.16 7.58 18.97
N ARG A 20 -8.70 6.38 18.58
CA ARG A 20 -7.53 6.19 17.70
C ARG A 20 -7.70 6.68 16.26
N ARG A 21 -8.91 7.11 15.89
CA ARG A 21 -9.29 7.48 14.52
C ARG A 21 -10.08 8.78 14.46
N ALA A 22 -10.31 9.46 15.59
CA ALA A 22 -11.10 10.69 15.68
C ALA A 22 -12.44 10.60 14.92
N GLY A 23 -13.24 9.58 15.20
CA GLY A 23 -14.51 9.33 14.52
C GLY A 23 -14.38 8.97 13.03
N ARG A 24 -13.20 8.52 12.59
CA ARG A 24 -12.84 8.35 11.17
C ARG A 24 -13.05 9.65 10.38
N ILE A 25 -12.53 10.76 10.90
CA ILE A 25 -12.58 12.08 10.27
C ILE A 25 -12.27 12.01 8.76
N ARG A 26 -13.06 12.71 7.95
CA ARG A 26 -12.90 12.80 6.48
C ARG A 26 -12.64 14.20 5.97
N GLU A 27 -13.17 15.20 6.66
CA GLU A 27 -13.09 16.61 6.28
C GLU A 27 -12.09 17.36 7.16
N GLY A 28 -11.36 18.31 6.57
CA GLY A 28 -10.40 19.15 7.28
C GLY A 28 -9.05 18.48 7.61
N THR A 29 -8.86 17.20 7.23
CA THR A 29 -7.59 16.47 7.46
C THR A 29 -6.40 17.10 6.72
N GLU A 30 -6.63 17.65 5.53
CA GLU A 30 -5.60 18.40 4.78
C GLU A 30 -5.14 19.65 5.53
N ASP A 31 -6.06 20.38 6.16
CA ASP A 31 -5.70 21.60 6.90
C ASP A 31 -4.99 21.25 8.22
N LEU A 32 -5.42 20.18 8.90
CA LEU A 32 -4.70 19.63 10.04
C LEU A 32 -3.28 19.18 9.64
N ALA A 33 -3.12 18.52 8.48
CA ALA A 33 -1.81 18.10 7.98
C ALA A 33 -0.93 19.30 7.65
N LYS A 34 -1.46 20.33 6.97
CA LYS A 34 -0.74 21.58 6.68
C LYS A 34 -0.27 22.30 7.94
N ALA A 35 -1.06 22.29 9.02
CA ALA A 35 -0.68 22.89 10.29
C ALA A 35 0.55 22.22 10.93
N LEU A 36 0.82 20.96 10.58
CA LEU A 36 1.97 20.19 11.06
C LEU A 36 3.12 20.09 10.04
N ASP A 37 2.89 20.51 8.78
CA ASP A 37 3.86 20.43 7.71
C ASP A 37 4.97 21.45 7.91
N GLY A 38 6.22 21.01 7.86
CA GLY A 38 7.38 21.88 8.03
C GLY A 38 7.70 22.32 9.45
N LEU A 39 7.08 21.72 10.48
CA LEU A 39 7.50 21.87 11.87
C LEU A 39 9.00 21.56 12.00
N LYS A 40 9.68 22.37 12.82
CA LYS A 40 11.10 22.23 13.12
C LYS A 40 11.28 21.58 14.48
N LEU A 41 11.85 20.38 14.48
CA LEU A 41 12.15 19.57 15.66
C LEU A 41 13.67 19.63 15.89
N GLY A 42 14.19 20.84 16.09
CA GLY A 42 15.61 21.15 16.01
C GLY A 42 16.10 21.23 14.56
N ARG A 43 17.08 20.39 14.18
CA ARG A 43 17.60 20.29 12.81
C ARG A 43 16.78 19.38 11.89
N ILE A 44 15.72 18.76 12.43
CA ILE A 44 14.84 17.84 11.72
C ILE A 44 13.58 18.61 11.31
N LYS A 45 13.16 18.46 10.07
CA LYS A 45 11.93 19.06 9.52
C LYS A 45 10.89 17.98 9.29
N THR A 46 9.64 18.26 9.56
CA THR A 46 8.52 17.37 9.23
C THR A 46 8.03 17.61 7.80
N ILE A 47 7.59 16.55 7.14
CA ILE A 47 6.70 16.62 5.97
C ILE A 47 5.45 15.84 6.34
N VAL A 48 4.29 16.47 6.30
CA VAL A 48 3.02 15.88 6.75
C VAL A 48 2.00 15.94 5.63
N ARG A 49 1.39 14.80 5.29
CA ARG A 49 0.37 14.71 4.25
C ARG A 49 -0.82 13.91 4.77
N ALA A 50 -2.02 14.42 4.58
CA ALA A 50 -3.22 13.66 4.89
C ALA A 50 -3.34 12.46 3.93
N GLY A 51 -3.94 11.39 4.43
CA GLY A 51 -4.34 10.23 3.65
C GLY A 51 -5.85 10.06 3.68
N THR A 52 -6.33 8.86 3.31
CA THR A 52 -7.75 8.54 3.33
C THR A 52 -8.30 8.44 4.76
N ASP A 53 -9.39 9.15 5.02
CA ASP A 53 -10.00 9.34 6.34
C ASP A 53 -8.97 9.88 7.36
N HIS A 54 -8.95 9.32 8.57
CA HIS A 54 -8.03 9.63 9.67
C HIS A 54 -6.54 9.34 9.42
N ARG A 55 -6.15 8.77 8.28
CA ARG A 55 -4.76 8.38 8.02
C ARG A 55 -3.91 9.62 7.70
N VAL A 56 -2.66 9.62 8.14
CA VAL A 56 -1.68 10.67 7.84
C VAL A 56 -0.31 10.04 7.61
N ALA A 57 0.47 10.58 6.68
CA ALA A 57 1.88 10.20 6.49
C ALA A 57 2.76 11.31 7.07
N VAL A 58 3.75 10.92 7.89
CA VAL A 58 4.70 11.86 8.50
C VAL A 58 6.11 11.43 8.12
N VAL A 59 6.88 12.34 7.53
CA VAL A 59 8.29 12.12 7.20
C VAL A 59 9.14 13.06 8.04
N LEU A 60 10.11 12.49 8.74
CA LEU A 60 11.18 13.22 9.40
C LEU A 60 12.38 13.33 8.46
N ARG A 61 12.69 14.55 8.05
CA ARG A 61 13.83 14.87 7.18
C ARG A 61 14.95 15.51 7.99
N GLY A 62 16.11 14.86 8.02
CA GLY A 62 17.28 15.28 8.76
C GLY A 62 18.44 14.29 8.59
N ARG A 63 19.64 14.68 9.04
CA ARG A 63 20.83 13.81 9.01
C ARG A 63 20.87 12.91 10.25
N GLY A 64 21.42 11.71 10.09
CA GLY A 64 21.65 10.77 11.21
C GLY A 64 20.36 10.22 11.82
N LEU A 65 19.31 10.03 11.01
CA LEU A 65 18.07 9.42 11.45
C LEU A 65 18.07 7.92 11.15
N SER A 66 17.49 7.14 12.05
CA SER A 66 17.29 5.69 11.92
C SER A 66 15.81 5.33 12.17
N PRO A 67 15.26 4.31 11.47
CA PRO A 67 13.89 3.84 11.69
C PRO A 67 13.75 2.94 12.92
N GLU A 68 14.85 2.62 13.61
CA GLU A 68 14.89 1.70 14.76
C GLU A 68 14.32 2.35 16.03
N VAL A 69 13.04 2.73 15.98
CA VAL A 69 12.28 3.35 17.07
C VAL A 69 10.97 2.61 17.34
N THR A 70 10.42 2.74 18.54
CA THR A 70 9.08 2.25 18.87
C THR A 70 7.99 3.23 18.40
N ASP A 71 6.79 2.70 18.25
CA ASP A 71 5.60 3.44 17.85
C ASP A 71 5.08 4.32 19.01
N THR A 72 4.34 5.39 18.68
CA THR A 72 3.61 6.18 19.69
C THR A 72 2.14 5.80 19.78
N ASP A 73 1.62 5.05 18.79
CA ASP A 73 0.28 4.47 18.82
C ASP A 73 0.26 3.27 19.82
N PRO A 74 -0.49 3.33 20.93
CA PRO A 74 -0.60 2.22 21.89
C PRO A 74 -1.46 1.05 21.36
N HIS A 75 -1.99 1.16 20.14
CA HIS A 75 -2.88 0.17 19.53
C HIS A 75 -4.25 -0.01 20.20
N GLU A 76 -4.53 0.65 21.32
CA GLU A 76 -5.81 0.59 22.02
C GLU A 76 -6.31 1.99 22.44
N ALA A 77 -7.63 2.16 22.48
CA ALA A 77 -8.23 3.38 23.03
C ALA A 77 -8.32 3.25 24.55
N GLY A 78 -8.29 4.38 25.26
CA GLY A 78 -8.19 4.46 26.71
C GLY A 78 -6.75 4.49 27.21
N GLU A 79 -5.76 4.11 26.40
CA GLU A 79 -4.35 4.08 26.76
C GLU A 79 -3.62 5.41 26.53
N ALA A 80 -2.56 5.63 27.31
CA ALA A 80 -1.67 6.76 27.11
C ALA A 80 -0.93 6.65 25.77
N ILE A 81 -0.76 7.77 25.07
CA ILE A 81 0.15 7.82 23.92
C ILE A 81 1.55 7.42 24.39
N LEU A 82 2.13 6.44 23.71
CA LEU A 82 3.43 5.89 24.11
C LEU A 82 4.55 6.89 23.83
N GLU A 83 5.58 6.86 24.68
CA GLU A 83 6.84 7.50 24.37
C GLU A 83 7.61 6.63 23.38
N SER A 84 8.05 7.22 22.26
CA SER A 84 8.91 6.55 21.30
C SER A 84 10.31 6.41 21.89
N GLU A 85 10.81 5.19 21.89
CA GLU A 85 12.11 4.80 22.39
C GLU A 85 12.99 4.34 21.22
N ALA A 86 14.29 4.63 21.33
CA ALA A 86 15.27 4.16 20.37
C ALA A 86 15.62 2.70 20.66
N ARG A 87 15.41 1.81 19.69
CA ARG A 87 15.83 0.40 19.79
C ARG A 87 17.34 0.23 19.62
N LYS A 88 18.00 1.20 18.99
CA LYS A 88 19.46 1.26 18.83
C LYS A 88 20.00 2.67 19.11
N PRO A 89 21.28 2.83 19.50
CA PRO A 89 21.86 4.13 19.83
C PRO A 89 21.71 5.19 18.74
N GLU A 90 21.84 4.82 17.47
CA GLU A 90 21.71 5.69 16.30
C GLU A 90 20.29 6.26 16.12
N ALA A 91 19.26 5.64 16.72
CA ALA A 91 17.88 6.08 16.61
C ALA A 91 17.45 7.08 17.69
N LYS A 92 18.34 7.44 18.64
CA LYS A 92 18.04 8.40 19.72
C LYS A 92 17.54 9.76 19.19
N ALA A 93 18.13 10.23 18.09
CA ALA A 93 17.70 11.47 17.44
C ALA A 93 16.29 11.35 16.83
N THR A 94 15.97 10.21 16.21
CA THR A 94 14.64 9.94 15.68
C THR A 94 13.60 9.86 16.79
N ALA A 95 13.85 9.08 17.86
CA ALA A 95 12.93 8.92 18.98
C ALA A 95 12.59 10.27 19.64
N LYS A 96 13.62 11.10 19.91
CA LYS A 96 13.43 12.46 20.43
C LYS A 96 12.58 13.33 19.51
N ALA A 97 12.79 13.22 18.19
CA ALA A 97 12.02 13.97 17.21
C ALA A 97 10.57 13.47 17.13
N VAL A 98 10.32 12.16 17.17
CA VAL A 98 8.99 11.57 17.23
C VAL A 98 8.23 12.07 18.46
N ASN A 99 8.85 12.06 19.64
CA ASN A 99 8.21 12.54 20.87
C ASN A 99 7.95 14.05 20.84
N ALA A 100 8.88 14.82 20.28
CA ALA A 100 8.70 16.26 20.08
C ALA A 100 7.57 16.56 19.07
N PHE A 101 7.48 15.78 17.99
CA PHE A 101 6.41 15.88 17.01
C PHE A 101 5.04 15.63 17.63
N THR A 102 4.86 14.49 18.32
CA THR A 102 3.59 14.13 18.96
C THR A 102 3.12 15.20 19.95
N LYS A 103 4.03 15.71 20.78
CA LYS A 103 3.74 16.81 21.72
C LYS A 103 3.39 18.12 21.01
N GLN A 104 4.08 18.47 19.93
CA GLN A 104 3.76 19.66 19.14
C GLN A 104 2.44 19.51 18.38
N ALA A 105 2.16 18.32 17.83
CA ALA A 105 0.92 18.01 17.14
C ALA A 105 -0.27 18.24 18.06
N TYR A 106 -0.22 17.73 19.31
CA TYR A 106 -1.27 18.00 20.28
C TYR A 106 -1.49 19.51 20.52
N LYS A 107 -0.40 20.24 20.78
CA LYS A 107 -0.47 21.69 21.04
C LYS A 107 -1.04 22.50 19.88
N VAL A 108 -0.65 22.15 18.65
CA VAL A 108 -1.09 22.85 17.43
C VAL A 108 -2.54 22.49 17.09
N LEU A 109 -2.90 21.20 17.21
CA LEU A 109 -4.19 20.72 16.74
C LEU A 109 -5.32 20.93 17.75
N LYS A 110 -5.08 20.90 19.08
CA LYS A 110 -6.16 20.97 20.08
C LYS A 110 -7.09 22.16 19.89
N ASP A 111 -6.53 23.32 19.57
CA ASP A 111 -7.26 24.57 19.37
C ASP A 111 -7.45 24.90 17.89
N HIS A 112 -7.09 24.01 16.97
CA HIS A 112 -7.21 24.27 15.53
C HIS A 112 -8.68 24.52 15.14
N PRO A 113 -8.99 25.45 14.22
CA PRO A 113 -10.38 25.77 13.84
C PRO A 113 -11.23 24.55 13.46
N VAL A 114 -10.62 23.58 12.75
CA VAL A 114 -11.26 22.29 12.42
C VAL A 114 -11.71 21.56 13.69
N ASN A 115 -10.85 21.45 14.70
CA ASN A 115 -11.18 20.73 15.94
C ASN A 115 -12.17 21.50 16.81
N ARG A 116 -12.10 22.84 16.87
CA ARG A 116 -13.13 23.64 17.55
C ARG A 116 -14.51 23.42 16.93
N ALA A 117 -14.59 23.38 15.60
CA ALA A 117 -15.83 23.12 14.90
C ALA A 117 -16.35 21.69 15.13
N ARG A 118 -15.47 20.69 15.20
CA ARG A 118 -15.83 19.30 15.52
C ARG A 118 -16.40 19.18 16.93
N VAL A 119 -15.72 19.75 17.93
CA VAL A 119 -16.17 19.75 19.32
C VAL A 119 -17.53 20.45 19.47
N ALA A 120 -17.73 21.58 18.79
CA ALA A 120 -19.03 22.27 18.80
C ALA A 120 -20.19 21.44 18.22
N LYS A 121 -19.87 20.45 17.36
CA LYS A 121 -20.85 19.49 16.80
C LYS A 121 -20.97 18.19 17.61
N GLY A 122 -20.24 18.06 18.72
CA GLY A 122 -20.19 16.81 19.50
C GLY A 122 -19.38 15.69 18.82
N GLU A 123 -18.58 16.01 17.80
CA GLU A 123 -17.71 15.04 17.13
C GLU A 123 -16.35 14.92 17.85
N PRO A 124 -15.72 13.72 17.87
CA PRO A 124 -14.39 13.56 18.44
C PRO A 124 -13.36 14.46 17.73
N PRO A 125 -12.56 15.27 18.45
CA PRO A 125 -11.55 16.12 17.84
C PRO A 125 -10.39 15.29 17.31
N ALA A 126 -9.81 15.68 16.18
CA ALA A 126 -8.59 15.09 15.67
C ALA A 126 -7.39 15.92 16.17
N ASN A 127 -7.23 15.94 17.50
CA ASN A 127 -6.34 16.86 18.20
C ASN A 127 -4.92 16.30 18.44
N THR A 128 -4.59 15.11 17.97
CA THR A 128 -3.22 14.59 18.03
C THR A 128 -2.90 13.72 16.80
N VAL A 129 -1.63 13.36 16.65
CA VAL A 129 -1.17 12.37 15.68
C VAL A 129 -0.37 11.30 16.40
N VAL A 130 -0.79 10.05 16.25
CA VAL A 130 -0.01 8.87 16.70
C VAL A 130 0.68 8.21 15.51
N LEU A 131 1.92 7.79 15.71
CA LEU A 131 2.82 7.29 14.67
C LEU A 131 3.12 5.82 14.88
N ARG A 132 3.26 5.09 13.77
CA ARG A 132 3.64 3.69 13.74
C ARG A 132 4.40 3.32 12.47
N GLY A 133 5.12 2.21 12.54
CA GLY A 133 5.77 1.60 11.37
C GLY A 133 6.82 2.52 10.75
N ALA A 134 7.79 2.91 11.57
CA ALA A 134 8.95 3.67 11.12
C ALA A 134 9.65 2.94 9.97
N GLY A 135 9.88 3.64 8.86
CA GLY A 135 10.47 3.07 7.66
C GLY A 135 11.43 4.03 6.97
N VAL A 136 12.37 3.47 6.24
CA VAL A 136 13.26 4.20 5.33
C VAL A 136 12.81 3.99 3.90
N TYR A 137 13.06 4.98 3.06
CA TYR A 137 13.07 4.72 1.62
C TYR A 137 14.22 3.74 1.35
N PRO A 138 13.95 2.53 0.84
CA PRO A 138 14.99 1.55 0.61
C PRO A 138 15.89 2.03 -0.54
N ASP A 139 17.20 1.80 -0.41
CA ASP A 139 18.12 1.98 -1.52
C ASP A 139 17.96 0.79 -2.47
N LEU A 140 17.28 1.02 -3.60
CA LEU A 140 16.93 -0.01 -4.57
C LEU A 140 17.41 0.42 -5.94
N VAL A 141 17.98 -0.53 -6.69
CA VAL A 141 18.16 -0.37 -8.13
C VAL A 141 16.77 -0.39 -8.79
N PRO A 142 16.35 0.67 -9.50
CA PRO A 142 15.08 0.71 -10.21
C PRO A 142 14.89 -0.53 -11.09
N ILE A 143 13.68 -1.09 -11.13
CA ILE A 143 13.40 -2.26 -11.97
C ILE A 143 13.64 -1.97 -13.45
N THR A 144 13.43 -0.72 -13.87
CA THR A 144 13.68 -0.25 -15.23
C THR A 144 15.16 -0.26 -15.60
N GLU A 145 16.03 -0.03 -14.61
CA GLU A 145 17.48 -0.16 -14.76
C GLU A 145 17.90 -1.62 -14.70
N ARG A 146 17.47 -2.34 -13.65
CA ARG A 146 17.86 -3.74 -13.40
C ARG A 146 17.42 -4.71 -14.49
N LEU A 147 16.25 -4.48 -15.11
CA LEU A 147 15.68 -5.35 -16.14
C LEU A 147 15.73 -4.75 -17.54
N HIS A 148 16.21 -3.51 -17.70
CA HIS A 148 16.21 -2.80 -18.97
C HIS A 148 14.82 -2.70 -19.65
N LEU A 149 13.78 -2.48 -18.84
CA LEU A 149 12.38 -2.38 -19.30
C LEU A 149 11.77 -1.02 -18.98
N LYS A 150 10.82 -0.56 -19.80
CA LYS A 150 9.87 0.48 -19.39
C LYS A 150 8.72 -0.15 -18.64
N ALA A 151 8.48 0.27 -17.40
CA ALA A 151 7.49 -0.35 -16.54
C ALA A 151 6.48 0.66 -15.99
N VAL A 152 5.20 0.28 -15.97
CA VAL A 152 4.11 1.08 -15.41
C VAL A 152 3.16 0.24 -14.55
N GLY A 153 2.71 0.82 -13.45
CA GLY A 153 1.75 0.21 -12.54
C GLY A 153 0.41 0.95 -12.51
N ILE A 154 -0.68 0.19 -12.48
CA ILE A 154 -2.06 0.68 -12.35
C ILE A 154 -2.65 0.10 -11.07
N ALA A 155 -2.90 0.96 -10.08
CA ALA A 155 -3.52 0.57 -8.82
C ALA A 155 -4.54 1.61 -8.34
N GLY A 156 -5.56 1.18 -7.60
CA GLY A 156 -6.48 2.09 -6.93
C GLY A 156 -5.98 2.63 -5.59
N VAL A 157 -5.10 1.88 -4.92
CA VAL A 157 -4.66 2.18 -3.56
C VAL A 157 -3.34 2.94 -3.56
N ALA A 158 -3.27 4.01 -2.77
CA ALA A 158 -2.08 4.87 -2.65
C ALA A 158 -0.81 4.10 -2.22
N LEU A 159 -0.95 3.12 -1.32
CA LEU A 159 0.17 2.29 -0.87
C LEU A 159 0.84 1.54 -2.05
N ILE A 160 0.03 0.89 -2.89
CA ILE A 160 0.53 0.14 -4.05
C ILE A 160 1.15 1.08 -5.09
N ARG A 161 0.53 2.25 -5.34
CA ARG A 161 1.11 3.29 -6.20
C ARG A 161 2.47 3.77 -5.65
N GLY A 162 2.59 3.89 -4.33
CA GLY A 162 3.84 4.20 -3.65
C GLY A 162 4.90 3.14 -3.93
N MET A 163 4.56 1.85 -3.78
CA MET A 163 5.48 0.74 -4.08
C MET A 163 5.96 0.75 -5.53
N PHE A 164 5.06 0.98 -6.50
CA PHE A 164 5.46 1.13 -7.91
C PHE A 164 6.52 2.22 -8.11
N ARG A 165 6.32 3.41 -7.54
CA ARG A 165 7.31 4.49 -7.61
C ARG A 165 8.63 4.09 -6.93
N THR A 166 8.56 3.46 -5.77
CA THR A 166 9.74 3.03 -5.01
C THR A 166 10.60 2.03 -5.77
N VAL A 167 9.98 1.13 -6.55
CA VAL A 167 10.73 0.17 -7.39
C VAL A 167 11.07 0.72 -8.77
N GLY A 168 10.82 2.00 -9.04
CA GLY A 168 11.19 2.66 -10.29
C GLY A 168 10.20 2.51 -11.45
N MET A 169 8.93 2.20 -11.18
CA MET A 169 7.88 2.15 -12.19
C MET A 169 7.12 3.48 -12.28
N ASP A 170 6.67 3.81 -13.49
CA ASP A 170 5.67 4.85 -13.67
C ASP A 170 4.33 4.44 -13.03
N VAL A 171 3.51 5.41 -12.64
CA VAL A 171 2.17 5.16 -12.11
C VAL A 171 1.15 5.79 -13.04
N LEU A 172 0.28 4.95 -13.62
CA LEU A 172 -0.83 5.41 -14.43
C LEU A 172 -2.10 5.48 -13.57
N GLU A 173 -2.58 6.71 -13.35
CA GLU A 173 -3.83 6.94 -12.64
C GLU A 173 -5.02 6.80 -13.59
N VAL A 174 -5.97 5.97 -13.21
CA VAL A 174 -7.15 5.65 -14.03
C VAL A 174 -8.41 6.18 -13.32
N PRO A 175 -9.22 7.03 -13.98
CA PRO A 175 -10.50 7.46 -13.44
C PRO A 175 -11.38 6.26 -13.04
N GLY A 176 -11.95 6.31 -11.83
CA GLY A 176 -12.75 5.21 -11.29
C GLY A 176 -11.96 4.03 -10.71
N ALA A 177 -10.62 4.04 -10.74
CA ALA A 177 -9.80 3.07 -10.00
C ALA A 177 -9.72 3.45 -8.51
N THR A 178 -10.77 3.13 -7.74
CA THR A 178 -10.90 3.52 -6.32
C THR A 178 -10.13 2.61 -5.38
N GLY A 179 -9.88 1.35 -5.78
CA GLY A 179 -9.38 0.31 -4.89
C GLY A 179 -10.43 -0.27 -3.94
N GLY A 180 -11.68 0.21 -4.00
CA GLY A 180 -12.83 -0.36 -3.31
C GLY A 180 -13.61 -1.37 -4.17
N LEU A 181 -14.76 -1.83 -3.65
CA LEU A 181 -15.68 -2.69 -4.39
C LEU A 181 -16.26 -1.98 -5.62
N ASP A 182 -16.38 -0.66 -5.56
CA ASP A 182 -16.85 0.22 -6.65
C ASP A 182 -15.79 0.49 -7.72
N THR A 183 -14.58 -0.10 -7.62
CA THR A 183 -13.50 0.13 -8.58
C THR A 183 -13.92 -0.26 -10.00
N ASN A 184 -13.65 0.62 -10.96
CA ASN A 184 -13.92 0.40 -12.37
C ASN A 184 -12.84 -0.51 -12.97
N MET A 185 -13.11 -1.82 -13.01
CA MET A 185 -12.18 -2.84 -13.54
C MET A 185 -12.01 -2.72 -15.07
N THR A 186 -13.07 -2.38 -15.80
CA THR A 186 -13.02 -2.19 -17.26
C THR A 186 -12.11 -1.04 -17.66
N ALA A 187 -12.25 0.13 -17.02
CA ALA A 187 -11.37 1.28 -17.28
C ALA A 187 -9.90 0.94 -17.01
N LYS A 188 -9.65 0.13 -15.97
CA LYS A 188 -8.30 -0.36 -15.64
C LYS A 188 -7.75 -1.32 -16.70
N ALA A 189 -8.57 -2.24 -17.22
CA ALA A 189 -8.19 -3.10 -18.34
C ALA A 189 -7.88 -2.30 -19.61
N ASP A 190 -8.72 -1.32 -19.95
CA ASP A 190 -8.52 -0.46 -21.12
C ASP A 190 -7.23 0.36 -21.01
N ALA A 191 -6.97 0.93 -19.83
CA ALA A 191 -5.73 1.63 -19.55
C ALA A 191 -4.50 0.71 -19.63
N ALA A 192 -4.60 -0.53 -19.14
CA ALA A 192 -3.52 -1.51 -19.23
C ALA A 192 -3.20 -1.87 -20.68
N LEU A 193 -4.22 -2.15 -21.50
CA LEU A 193 -4.06 -2.44 -22.93
C LEU A 193 -3.48 -1.24 -23.70
N GLY A 194 -3.90 -0.02 -23.37
CA GLY A 194 -3.32 1.20 -23.94
C GLY A 194 -1.86 1.41 -23.56
N ALA A 195 -1.51 1.09 -22.31
CA ALA A 195 -0.15 1.22 -21.79
C ALA A 195 0.85 0.26 -22.45
N LEU A 196 0.42 -0.94 -22.85
CA LEU A 196 1.28 -1.91 -23.56
C LEU A 196 1.87 -1.37 -24.88
N ARG A 197 1.34 -0.26 -25.43
CA ARG A 197 1.93 0.40 -26.61
C ARG A 197 3.20 1.20 -26.31
N LYS A 198 3.48 1.49 -25.04
CA LYS A 198 4.58 2.37 -24.59
C LYS A 198 5.50 1.72 -23.57
N TYR A 199 5.00 0.72 -22.85
CA TYR A 199 5.68 0.05 -21.75
C TYR A 199 5.88 -1.43 -22.06
N ASP A 200 7.03 -1.96 -21.65
CA ASP A 200 7.37 -3.38 -21.76
C ASP A 200 6.74 -4.20 -20.63
N LEU A 201 6.49 -3.59 -19.47
CA LEU A 201 5.86 -4.20 -18.31
C LEU A 201 4.69 -3.35 -17.82
N VAL A 202 3.51 -3.95 -17.74
CA VAL A 202 2.31 -3.34 -17.15
C VAL A 202 1.85 -4.19 -15.98
N VAL A 203 1.80 -3.61 -14.77
CA VAL A 203 1.30 -4.28 -13.57
C VAL A 203 -0.09 -3.74 -13.23
N LEU A 204 -1.10 -4.60 -13.31
CA LEU A 204 -2.51 -4.25 -13.03
C LEU A 204 -2.95 -4.81 -11.67
N HIS A 205 -3.08 -3.96 -10.65
CA HIS A 205 -3.39 -4.41 -9.29
C HIS A 205 -4.85 -4.15 -8.89
N VAL A 206 -5.59 -5.16 -8.44
CA VAL A 206 -6.98 -5.02 -7.95
C VAL A 206 -7.05 -5.37 -6.46
N LYS A 207 -7.49 -4.41 -5.63
CA LYS A 207 -7.54 -4.59 -4.16
C LYS A 207 -8.81 -5.28 -3.65
N ALA A 208 -9.92 -5.15 -4.37
CA ALA A 208 -11.26 -5.51 -3.90
C ALA A 208 -11.39 -6.93 -3.26
N PRO A 209 -10.76 -8.01 -3.79
CA PRO A 209 -10.87 -9.34 -3.20
C PRO A 209 -10.38 -9.42 -1.75
N ASP A 210 -9.36 -8.63 -1.41
CA ASP A 210 -8.78 -8.60 -0.08
C ASP A 210 -9.71 -7.94 0.95
N LEU A 211 -10.41 -6.87 0.55
CA LEU A 211 -11.41 -6.21 1.40
C LEU A 211 -12.50 -7.19 1.83
N CYS A 212 -13.00 -8.00 0.88
CA CYS A 212 -13.98 -9.04 1.18
C CYS A 212 -13.43 -10.12 2.13
N GLY A 213 -12.14 -10.45 2.01
CA GLY A 213 -11.45 -11.37 2.91
C GLY A 213 -11.46 -10.85 4.35
N HIS A 214 -10.99 -9.61 4.56
CA HIS A 214 -11.01 -8.95 5.87
C HIS A 214 -12.42 -8.76 6.45
N ASP A 215 -13.41 -8.48 5.60
CA ASP A 215 -14.79 -8.32 6.05
C ASP A 215 -15.47 -9.66 6.38
N GLY A 216 -14.84 -10.79 6.06
CA GLY A 216 -15.44 -12.11 6.24
C GLY A 216 -16.63 -12.37 5.31
N ASN A 217 -16.67 -11.71 4.15
CA ASN A 217 -17.79 -11.78 3.22
C ASN A 217 -17.45 -12.67 2.01
N ALA A 218 -17.71 -13.97 2.13
CA ALA A 218 -17.46 -14.95 1.05
C ALA A 218 -18.24 -14.62 -0.23
N SER A 219 -19.54 -14.33 -0.11
CA SER A 219 -20.40 -14.06 -1.27
C SER A 219 -19.92 -12.87 -2.09
N GLU A 220 -19.49 -11.80 -1.42
CA GLU A 220 -18.95 -10.64 -2.13
C GLU A 220 -17.56 -10.91 -2.70
N LYS A 221 -16.72 -11.70 -2.00
CA LYS A 221 -15.41 -12.13 -2.53
C LYS A 221 -15.58 -12.89 -3.86
N ILE A 222 -16.56 -13.80 -3.93
CA ILE A 222 -16.89 -14.55 -5.15
C ILE A 222 -17.29 -13.58 -6.28
N ARG A 223 -18.23 -12.67 -6.03
CA ARG A 223 -18.68 -11.68 -7.03
C ARG A 223 -17.55 -10.80 -7.57
N VAL A 224 -16.62 -10.41 -6.69
CA VAL A 224 -15.45 -9.62 -7.09
C VAL A 224 -14.49 -10.45 -7.96
N ILE A 225 -14.32 -11.74 -7.66
CA ILE A 225 -13.52 -12.65 -8.50
C ILE A 225 -14.19 -12.88 -9.86
N GLU A 226 -15.52 -13.01 -9.94
CA GLU A 226 -16.25 -13.08 -11.21
C GLU A 226 -16.07 -11.81 -12.05
N ARG A 227 -16.04 -10.63 -11.42
CA ARG A 227 -15.73 -9.37 -12.10
C ARG A 227 -14.28 -9.31 -12.59
N LEU A 228 -13.35 -9.87 -11.84
CA LEU A 228 -11.95 -10.03 -12.27
C LEU A 228 -11.86 -10.96 -13.49
N ASP A 229 -12.59 -12.07 -13.48
CA ASP A 229 -12.66 -12.99 -14.62
C ASP A 229 -13.20 -12.28 -15.88
N ALA A 230 -14.30 -11.53 -15.75
CA ALA A 230 -14.85 -10.73 -16.85
C ALA A 230 -13.85 -9.67 -17.36
N MET A 231 -13.12 -9.00 -16.46
CA MET A 231 -12.04 -8.07 -16.81
C MET A 231 -10.93 -8.79 -17.60
N MET A 232 -10.52 -9.98 -17.16
CA MET A 232 -9.51 -10.79 -17.84
C MET A 232 -9.99 -11.29 -19.20
N GLY A 233 -11.26 -11.69 -19.33
CA GLY A 233 -11.88 -12.01 -20.61
C GLY A 233 -11.80 -10.84 -21.59
N GLY A 234 -12.10 -9.63 -21.12
CA GLY A 234 -11.97 -8.40 -21.91
C GLY A 234 -10.53 -8.03 -22.27
N ILE A 235 -9.54 -8.37 -21.44
CA ILE A 235 -8.11 -8.23 -21.75
C ILE A 235 -7.72 -9.24 -22.83
N LYS A 236 -8.02 -10.53 -22.60
CA LYS A 236 -7.66 -11.64 -23.50
C LYS A 236 -8.20 -11.43 -24.92
N ALA A 237 -9.44 -10.94 -25.05
CA ALA A 237 -10.05 -10.69 -26.36
C ALA A 237 -9.35 -9.61 -27.21
N ARG A 238 -8.50 -8.78 -26.58
CA ARG A 238 -7.84 -7.62 -27.22
C ARG A 238 -6.32 -7.66 -27.08
N LEU A 239 -5.78 -8.76 -26.55
CA LEU A 239 -4.37 -8.87 -26.23
C LEU A 239 -3.56 -9.10 -27.52
N PRO A 240 -2.47 -8.35 -27.76
CA PRO A 240 -1.53 -8.68 -28.83
C PRO A 240 -0.90 -10.05 -28.58
N GLY A 241 -0.60 -10.81 -29.64
CA GLY A 241 -0.07 -12.19 -29.54
C GLY A 241 1.27 -12.30 -28.79
N GLU A 242 2.11 -11.27 -28.89
CA GLU A 242 3.45 -11.21 -28.30
C GLU A 242 3.46 -10.96 -26.77
N ILE A 243 2.30 -10.76 -26.15
CA ILE A 243 2.22 -10.43 -24.72
C ILE A 243 2.11 -11.69 -23.87
N VAL A 244 3.01 -11.79 -22.90
CA VAL A 244 2.93 -12.77 -21.80
C VAL A 244 2.23 -12.13 -20.62
N ILE A 245 1.27 -12.85 -20.04
CA ILE A 245 0.53 -12.44 -18.84
C ILE A 245 0.79 -13.44 -17.71
N ALA A 246 1.03 -12.91 -16.52
CA ALA A 246 0.89 -13.66 -15.27
C ALA A 246 -0.33 -13.16 -14.49
N ILE A 247 -1.06 -14.09 -13.87
CA ILE A 247 -2.14 -13.79 -12.93
C ILE A 247 -1.84 -14.50 -11.63
N THR A 248 -1.83 -13.74 -10.54
CA THR A 248 -1.62 -14.25 -9.19
C THR A 248 -2.16 -13.26 -8.15
N ALA A 249 -2.02 -13.58 -6.88
CA ALA A 249 -2.23 -12.68 -5.75
C ALA A 249 -0.89 -12.39 -5.07
N ASP A 250 -0.80 -11.27 -4.36
CA ASP A 250 0.36 -10.95 -3.52
C ASP A 250 0.38 -11.75 -2.22
N HIS A 251 -0.80 -12.12 -1.70
CA HIS A 251 -0.95 -12.98 -0.53
C HIS A 251 -2.36 -13.60 -0.46
N SER A 252 -2.51 -14.55 0.46
CA SER A 252 -3.80 -15.13 0.83
C SER A 252 -4.49 -14.30 1.91
N THR A 253 -5.80 -14.11 1.78
CA THR A 253 -6.67 -13.49 2.81
C THR A 253 -7.92 -14.34 2.99
N PRO A 254 -7.85 -15.44 3.78
CA PRO A 254 -8.98 -16.34 3.97
C PRO A 254 -10.14 -15.68 4.69
N VAL A 255 -11.35 -15.87 4.18
CA VAL A 255 -12.59 -15.28 4.73
C VAL A 255 -12.81 -15.68 6.20
N ALA A 256 -12.45 -16.91 6.55
CA ALA A 256 -12.58 -17.43 7.92
C ALA A 256 -11.61 -16.75 8.90
N LEU A 257 -10.43 -16.32 8.43
CA LEU A 257 -9.41 -15.68 9.26
C LEU A 257 -9.58 -14.17 9.34
N LYS A 258 -10.18 -13.55 8.32
CA LYS A 258 -10.34 -12.08 8.22
C LYS A 258 -9.03 -11.30 8.28
N GLU A 259 -7.94 -11.99 7.97
CA GLU A 259 -6.57 -11.49 8.03
C GLU A 259 -5.74 -12.23 7.00
N HIS A 260 -4.57 -11.68 6.68
CA HIS A 260 -3.62 -12.32 5.79
C HIS A 260 -3.13 -13.65 6.38
N SER A 261 -2.90 -14.65 5.53
CA SER A 261 -2.34 -15.94 5.92
C SER A 261 -1.08 -16.29 5.13
N GLY A 262 -0.34 -17.29 5.60
CA GLY A 262 0.82 -17.86 4.92
C GLY A 262 0.47 -18.92 3.88
N ASP A 263 -0.82 -19.08 3.53
CA ASP A 263 -1.25 -20.05 2.52
C ASP A 263 -0.73 -19.64 1.13
N PRO A 264 -0.23 -20.59 0.32
CA PRO A 264 0.25 -20.29 -1.03
C PRO A 264 -0.88 -19.77 -1.92
N VAL A 265 -0.53 -18.95 -2.90
CA VAL A 265 -1.47 -18.35 -3.86
C VAL A 265 -1.36 -18.99 -5.24
N PRO A 266 -2.48 -19.12 -5.98
CA PRO A 266 -2.48 -19.52 -7.39
C PRO A 266 -1.61 -18.63 -8.27
N LEU A 267 -0.90 -19.23 -9.23
CA LEU A 267 -0.18 -18.52 -10.29
C LEU A 267 -0.43 -19.23 -11.62
N THR A 268 -0.79 -18.46 -12.64
CA THR A 268 -0.79 -18.92 -14.02
C THR A 268 0.00 -17.95 -14.89
N ILE A 269 0.68 -18.48 -15.89
CA ILE A 269 1.38 -17.72 -16.92
C ILE A 269 0.83 -18.17 -18.27
N PHE A 270 0.39 -17.24 -19.10
CA PHE A 270 -0.06 -17.53 -20.45
C PHE A 270 0.51 -16.55 -21.45
N GLY A 271 0.71 -17.00 -22.67
CA GLY A 271 1.29 -16.22 -23.76
C GLY A 271 1.78 -17.16 -24.86
N GLU A 272 2.11 -16.60 -26.01
CA GLU A 272 2.75 -17.36 -27.08
C GLU A 272 4.10 -17.93 -26.59
N GLY A 273 4.38 -19.20 -26.91
CA GLY A 273 5.60 -19.89 -26.51
C GLY A 273 5.62 -20.48 -25.09
N VAL A 274 4.59 -20.26 -24.27
CA VAL A 274 4.46 -20.90 -22.96
C VAL A 274 4.08 -22.37 -23.11
N ARG A 275 4.82 -23.27 -22.43
CA ARG A 275 4.45 -24.69 -22.34
C ARG A 275 3.28 -24.84 -21.38
N VAL A 276 2.15 -25.31 -21.90
CA VAL A 276 0.91 -25.55 -21.16
C VAL A 276 0.88 -26.96 -20.56
N ASP A 277 0.37 -27.06 -19.33
CA ASP A 277 0.06 -28.32 -18.64
C ASP A 277 -1.41 -28.72 -18.85
N ASP A 278 -1.87 -29.73 -18.12
CA ASP A 278 -3.24 -30.27 -18.21
C ASP A 278 -4.22 -29.64 -17.21
N VAL A 279 -3.81 -28.59 -16.48
CA VAL A 279 -4.67 -27.94 -15.49
C VAL A 279 -5.63 -26.96 -16.16
N LEU A 280 -6.94 -27.20 -16.00
CA LEU A 280 -7.99 -26.46 -16.71
C LEU A 280 -8.67 -25.35 -15.88
N ASN A 281 -8.52 -25.35 -14.55
CA ASN A 281 -9.22 -24.44 -13.65
C ASN A 281 -8.24 -23.61 -12.82
N PHE A 282 -8.57 -22.34 -12.61
CA PHE A 282 -7.78 -21.42 -11.79
C PHE A 282 -8.36 -21.31 -10.37
N ASP A 283 -7.99 -22.26 -9.52
CA ASP A 283 -8.31 -22.31 -8.10
C ASP A 283 -7.17 -22.96 -7.31
N GLU A 284 -7.16 -22.82 -5.99
CA GLU A 284 -6.06 -23.29 -5.13
C GLU A 284 -5.81 -24.80 -5.22
N ARG A 285 -6.84 -25.62 -5.49
CA ARG A 285 -6.69 -27.08 -5.57
C ARG A 285 -6.17 -27.49 -6.94
N SER A 286 -6.76 -26.96 -8.01
CA SER A 286 -6.35 -27.27 -9.37
C SER A 286 -4.90 -26.81 -9.62
N MET A 287 -4.55 -25.61 -9.17
CA MET A 287 -3.21 -25.03 -9.38
C MET A 287 -2.10 -25.73 -8.58
N ALA A 288 -2.45 -26.51 -7.54
CA ALA A 288 -1.47 -27.36 -6.84
C ALA A 288 -0.90 -28.48 -7.73
N HIS A 289 -1.56 -28.79 -8.85
CA HIS A 289 -1.12 -29.78 -9.84
C HIS A 289 -0.38 -29.15 -11.04
N GLY A 290 -0.22 -27.83 -11.07
CA GLY A 290 0.41 -27.12 -12.20
C GLY A 290 1.90 -27.43 -12.34
N ALA A 291 2.40 -27.44 -13.58
CA ALA A 291 3.77 -27.80 -13.91
C ALA A 291 4.83 -26.77 -13.44
N LEU A 292 4.40 -25.56 -13.06
CA LEU A 292 5.27 -24.57 -12.40
C LEU A 292 5.72 -25.03 -11.00
N GLY A 293 4.98 -25.95 -10.38
CA GLY A 293 5.21 -26.37 -9.01
C GLY A 293 5.03 -25.23 -8.00
N ARG A 294 5.74 -25.31 -6.87
CA ARG A 294 5.71 -24.28 -5.83
C ARG A 294 6.95 -23.40 -5.90
N ILE A 295 6.78 -22.16 -6.33
CA ILE A 295 7.83 -21.15 -6.43
C ILE A 295 7.62 -20.01 -5.43
N CYS A 296 8.60 -19.12 -5.31
CA CYS A 296 8.49 -17.89 -4.55
C CYS A 296 8.06 -16.72 -5.44
N GLY A 297 7.46 -15.68 -4.85
CA GLY A 297 7.06 -14.47 -5.59
C GLY A 297 8.22 -13.77 -6.32
N GLN A 298 9.43 -13.89 -5.79
CA GLN A 298 10.66 -13.36 -6.43
C GLN A 298 11.01 -14.05 -7.76
N ASP A 299 10.50 -15.27 -8.00
CA ASP A 299 10.81 -16.04 -9.21
C ASP A 299 9.93 -15.63 -10.40
N VAL A 300 8.77 -15.00 -10.13
CA VAL A 300 7.75 -14.67 -11.15
C VAL A 300 8.31 -13.78 -12.26
N MET A 301 9.10 -12.75 -11.90
CA MET A 301 9.69 -11.87 -12.91
C MET A 301 10.69 -12.59 -13.82
N ASN A 302 11.46 -13.54 -13.30
CA ASN A 302 12.40 -14.31 -14.10
C ASN A 302 11.67 -15.23 -15.08
N LEU A 303 10.57 -15.84 -14.64
CA LEU A 303 9.70 -16.63 -15.51
C LEU A 303 9.07 -15.79 -16.63
N LEU A 304 8.59 -14.59 -16.31
CA LEU A 304 8.04 -13.65 -17.29
C LEU A 304 9.07 -13.17 -18.31
N LEU A 305 10.29 -12.83 -17.86
CA LEU A 305 11.39 -12.44 -18.75
C LEU A 305 11.75 -13.60 -19.70
N ASN A 306 11.83 -14.83 -19.18
CA ASN A 306 12.12 -16.00 -20.01
C ASN A 306 10.99 -16.25 -21.03
N ALA A 307 9.73 -16.26 -20.59
CA ALA A 307 8.59 -16.49 -21.47
C ALA A 307 8.42 -15.40 -22.54
N SER A 308 8.87 -14.18 -22.27
CA SER A 308 8.82 -13.06 -23.22
C SER A 308 10.10 -12.88 -24.04
N ASN A 309 11.04 -13.84 -24.00
CA ASN A 309 12.34 -13.78 -24.69
C ASN A 309 13.18 -12.55 -24.32
N ARG A 310 13.07 -12.08 -23.08
CA ARG A 310 13.81 -10.94 -22.50
C ARG A 310 14.83 -11.34 -21.44
N ALA A 311 14.90 -12.61 -21.08
CA ALA A 311 15.91 -13.10 -20.17
C ALA A 311 17.29 -13.14 -20.86
N GLU A 312 18.30 -12.60 -20.19
CA GLU A 312 19.69 -12.71 -20.63
C GLU A 312 20.30 -14.00 -20.08
N LYS A 313 21.10 -14.67 -20.91
CA LYS A 313 21.87 -15.83 -20.46
C LYS A 313 22.98 -15.33 -19.54
N TYR A 314 23.10 -15.96 -18.37
CA TYR A 314 24.23 -15.73 -17.49
C TYR A 314 25.40 -16.63 -17.92
N GLY A 315 26.48 -16.00 -18.41
CA GLY A 315 27.67 -16.69 -18.90
C GLY A 315 27.84 -16.60 -20.41
N ALA A 316 27.96 -17.76 -21.08
CA ALA A 316 28.21 -17.87 -22.52
C ALA A 316 27.01 -17.42 -23.37
#